data_AF-A0A832QB75-F1
#
_entry.id   AF-A0A832QB75-F1
#
_cell.length_a   1.000
_cell.length_b   1.000
_cell.length_c   1.000
_cell.angle_alpha   90.00
_cell.angle_beta   90.00
_cell.angle_gamma   90.00
#
_symmetry.space_group_name_H-M   'P 1'
#
loop_
_entity.id
_entity.type
_entity.pdbx_description
1 polymer ?
#
loop_
_entity_poly.entity_id
_entity_poly.type
_entity_poly.pdbx_seq_one_letter_code
_entity_poly.pdbx_strand_id
1 'polypeptide(L)'
;SPEGTAGDYSRVESRLERDIKAPAEPGFYEIRYVLNEGARTLASQDLEVVDANAALDAGIGLSVPAQANPGASITVSWSGEVESADQRIALARADQADFSWIAVQAAGAEKTLELQMPNDAGRYEVRFIDISGRQVLGRSIVEVK
;
A
#
# COMPACT_ATOMS: atom_id res chain seq x y z
N SER A 1 -15.42 -11.90 -15.37
CA SER A 1 -16.60 -12.79 -15.45
C SER A 1 -17.56 -12.31 -16.53
N PRO A 2 -18.41 -13.20 -17.11
CA PRO A 2 -19.46 -12.81 -18.05
C PRO A 2 -20.36 -11.70 -17.50
N GLU A 3 -21.04 -10.98 -18.39
CA GLU A 3 -22.10 -10.07 -18.00
C GLU A 3 -23.19 -10.83 -17.23
N GLY A 4 -23.65 -10.28 -16.10
CA GLY A 4 -24.65 -10.92 -15.23
C GLY A 4 -24.12 -11.89 -14.15
N THR A 5 -22.81 -12.09 -14.02
CA THR A 5 -22.22 -12.80 -12.86
C THR A 5 -21.54 -11.81 -11.91
N ALA A 6 -22.03 -11.72 -10.67
CA ALA A 6 -21.43 -10.92 -9.61
C ALA A 6 -20.56 -11.81 -8.71
N GLY A 7 -19.33 -11.38 -8.41
CA GLY A 7 -18.59 -11.85 -7.24
C GLY A 7 -19.18 -11.21 -5.97
N ASP A 8 -18.33 -10.90 -4.98
CA ASP A 8 -18.75 -10.07 -3.84
C ASP A 8 -19.32 -8.73 -4.36
N TYR A 9 -20.56 -8.40 -3.98
CA TYR A 9 -21.22 -7.16 -4.41
C TYR A 9 -21.81 -6.39 -3.24
N SER A 10 -21.96 -5.09 -3.46
CA SER A 10 -22.43 -4.14 -2.48
C SER A 10 -23.48 -3.21 -3.10
N ARG A 11 -24.73 -3.30 -2.65
CA ARG A 11 -25.81 -2.35 -3.03
C ARG A 11 -25.48 -0.90 -2.65
N VAL A 12 -25.42 -0.02 -3.65
CA VAL A 12 -25.09 1.40 -3.43
C VAL A 12 -26.23 2.16 -2.73
N GLU A 13 -27.49 1.82 -3.06
CA GLU A 13 -28.70 2.49 -2.54
C GLU A 13 -28.66 4.00 -2.83
N SER A 14 -28.82 4.86 -1.82
CA SER A 14 -28.75 6.32 -1.94
C SER A 14 -27.39 6.91 -1.57
N ARG A 15 -26.34 6.07 -1.42
CA ARG A 15 -25.00 6.52 -1.05
C ARG A 15 -24.21 6.95 -2.29
N LEU A 16 -23.29 7.89 -2.11
CA LEU A 16 -22.34 8.32 -3.14
C LEU A 16 -20.99 7.63 -3.04
N GLU A 17 -20.73 6.93 -1.93
CA GLU A 17 -19.48 6.23 -1.65
C GLU A 17 -19.76 4.94 -0.89
N ARG A 18 -18.94 3.91 -1.15
CA ARG A 18 -19.03 2.63 -0.45
C ARG A 18 -17.73 1.83 -0.53
N ASP A 19 -17.36 1.22 0.60
CA ASP A 19 -16.28 0.24 0.66
C ASP A 19 -16.67 -1.07 0.00
N ILE A 20 -15.79 -1.59 -0.85
CA ILE A 20 -15.91 -2.89 -1.49
C ILE A 20 -14.65 -3.68 -1.14
N LYS A 21 -14.83 -4.94 -0.75
CA LYS A 21 -13.70 -5.83 -0.47
C LYS A 21 -13.04 -6.21 -1.79
N ALA A 22 -11.75 -5.89 -1.92
CA ALA A 22 -10.96 -6.35 -3.06
C ALA A 22 -10.84 -7.89 -3.06
N PRO A 23 -10.76 -8.52 -4.25
CA PRO A 23 -10.37 -9.92 -4.38
C PRO A 23 -9.07 -10.23 -3.64
N ALA A 24 -8.96 -11.43 -3.09
CA ALA A 24 -7.76 -11.86 -2.37
C ALA A 24 -6.60 -12.24 -3.30
N GLU A 25 -6.92 -12.65 -4.53
CA GLU A 25 -5.94 -13.02 -5.54
C GLU A 25 -5.48 -11.76 -6.30
N PRO A 26 -4.16 -11.57 -6.49
CA PRO A 26 -3.65 -10.55 -7.39
C PRO A 26 -4.09 -10.78 -8.83
N GLY A 27 -4.31 -9.70 -9.57
CA GLY A 27 -4.67 -9.73 -10.98
C GLY A 27 -5.46 -8.50 -11.43
N PHE A 28 -5.83 -8.50 -12.70
CA PHE A 28 -6.70 -7.48 -13.27
C PHE A 28 -8.17 -7.86 -13.07
N TYR A 29 -8.91 -6.94 -12.47
CA TYR A 29 -10.32 -7.00 -12.19
C TYR A 29 -11.03 -5.79 -12.77
N GLU A 30 -12.35 -5.85 -12.81
CA GLU A 30 -13.20 -4.74 -13.24
C GLU A 30 -14.22 -4.46 -12.15
N ILE A 31 -14.25 -3.21 -11.67
CA ILE A 31 -15.31 -2.70 -10.81
C ILE A 31 -16.48 -2.33 -11.73
N ARG A 32 -17.70 -2.79 -11.41
CA ARG A 32 -18.91 -2.50 -12.20
C ARG A 32 -19.99 -1.88 -11.32
N TYR A 33 -20.54 -0.75 -11.77
CA TYR A 33 -21.79 -0.21 -11.23
C TYR A 33 -22.95 -0.78 -12.03
N VAL A 34 -23.73 -1.68 -11.41
CA VAL A 34 -24.79 -2.43 -12.10
C VAL A 34 -26.15 -1.98 -11.60
N LEU A 35 -27.03 -1.61 -12.53
CA LEU A 35 -28.45 -1.43 -12.25
C LEU A 35 -29.06 -2.80 -11.98
N ASN A 36 -29.67 -2.95 -10.80
CA ASN A 36 -30.30 -4.21 -10.40
C ASN A 36 -31.46 -4.58 -11.35
N GLU A 37 -32.18 -3.59 -11.86
CA GLU A 37 -33.18 -3.79 -12.90
C GLU A 37 -32.52 -4.10 -14.24
N GLY A 38 -32.78 -5.30 -14.77
CA GLY A 38 -32.20 -5.75 -16.04
C GLY A 38 -30.72 -6.11 -16.01
N ALA A 39 -30.07 -6.11 -14.83
CA ALA A 39 -28.65 -6.45 -14.63
C ALA A 39 -27.69 -5.65 -15.54
N ARG A 40 -28.06 -4.41 -15.87
CA ARG A 40 -27.33 -3.58 -16.83
C ARG A 40 -26.15 -2.88 -16.16
N THR A 41 -24.96 -3.02 -16.73
CA THR A 41 -23.79 -2.23 -16.30
C THR A 41 -23.95 -0.77 -16.75
N LEU A 42 -23.91 0.15 -15.79
CA LEU A 42 -24.02 1.60 -16.02
C LEU A 42 -22.65 2.28 -16.12
N ALA A 43 -21.66 1.77 -15.40
CA ALA A 43 -20.27 2.21 -15.47
C ALA A 43 -19.35 1.05 -15.11
N SER A 44 -18.12 1.08 -15.62
CA SER A 44 -17.06 0.17 -15.19
C SER A 44 -15.71 0.87 -15.10
N GLN A 45 -14.81 0.31 -14.30
CA GLN A 45 -13.46 0.80 -14.11
C GLN A 45 -12.50 -0.37 -13.86
N ASP A 46 -11.35 -0.34 -14.52
CA ASP A 46 -10.28 -1.32 -14.31
C ASP A 46 -9.69 -1.18 -12.90
N LEU A 47 -9.39 -2.31 -12.28
CA LEU A 47 -8.74 -2.43 -10.98
C LEU A 47 -7.64 -3.48 -11.07
N GLU A 48 -6.41 -3.09 -10.80
CA GLU A 48 -5.32 -4.04 -10.59
C GLU A 48 -5.20 -4.33 -9.09
N VAL A 49 -5.42 -5.58 -8.70
CA VAL A 49 -5.07 -6.07 -7.36
C VAL A 49 -3.64 -6.56 -7.42
N VAL A 50 -2.76 -5.98 -6.62
CA VAL A 50 -1.35 -6.36 -6.53
C VAL A 50 -1.10 -7.25 -5.31
N ASP A 51 0.04 -7.94 -5.29
CA ASP A 51 0.50 -8.66 -4.10
C ASP A 51 0.55 -7.73 -2.88
N ALA A 52 0.28 -8.27 -1.69
CA ALA A 52 0.32 -7.50 -0.44
C ALA A 52 1.67 -6.78 -0.20
N ASN A 53 2.75 -7.31 -0.80
CA ASN A 53 4.12 -6.81 -0.64
C ASN A 53 4.63 -6.13 -1.92
N ALA A 54 3.73 -5.76 -2.83
CA ALA A 54 4.06 -4.97 -4.01
C ALA A 54 4.38 -3.53 -3.60
N ALA A 55 5.19 -2.84 -4.41
CA ALA A 55 5.39 -1.42 -4.22
C ALA A 55 4.04 -0.69 -4.29
N LEU A 56 3.82 0.26 -3.39
CA LEU A 56 2.59 1.04 -3.29
C LEU A 56 2.95 2.51 -3.30
N ASP A 57 2.23 3.27 -4.12
CA ASP A 57 2.18 4.72 -4.06
C ASP A 57 0.70 5.11 -3.90
N ALA A 58 0.27 5.20 -2.64
CA ALA A 58 -1.07 5.61 -2.24
C ALA A 58 -1.07 7.08 -1.77
N GLY A 59 -0.32 7.93 -2.48
CA GLY A 59 -0.18 9.36 -2.21
C GLY A 59 1.22 9.78 -1.77
N ILE A 60 2.07 8.83 -1.37
CA ILE A 60 3.47 9.06 -1.00
C ILE A 60 4.36 8.03 -1.73
N GLY A 61 5.15 8.51 -2.68
CA GLY A 61 6.16 7.70 -3.37
C GLY A 61 7.44 7.61 -2.55
N LEU A 62 7.98 6.40 -2.36
CA LEU A 62 9.24 6.17 -1.64
C LEU A 62 10.40 5.88 -2.60
N SER A 63 11.53 6.56 -2.38
CA SER A 63 12.81 6.26 -3.02
C SER A 63 13.72 5.60 -2.00
N VAL A 64 14.02 4.32 -2.25
CA VAL A 64 14.82 3.45 -1.37
C VAL A 64 15.76 2.64 -2.27
N PRO A 65 17.03 2.42 -1.89
CA PRO A 65 17.90 1.50 -2.60
C PRO A 65 17.27 0.10 -2.68
N ALA A 66 17.33 -0.52 -3.86
CA ALA A 66 16.79 -1.87 -4.05
C ALA A 66 17.55 -2.94 -3.24
N GLN A 67 18.79 -2.65 -2.84
CA GLN A 67 19.67 -3.56 -2.11
C GLN A 67 20.47 -2.82 -1.04
N ALA A 68 20.80 -3.52 0.04
CA ALA A 68 21.67 -3.04 1.09
C ALA A 68 22.52 -4.17 1.65
N ASN A 69 23.73 -3.85 2.12
CA ASN A 69 24.52 -4.81 2.88
C ASN A 69 23.91 -4.99 4.29
N PRO A 70 24.10 -6.15 4.93
CA PRO A 70 23.79 -6.35 6.34
C PRO A 70 24.29 -5.20 7.24
N GLY A 71 23.39 -4.65 8.05
CA GLY A 71 23.72 -3.59 9.02
C GLY A 71 23.98 -2.20 8.42
N ALA A 72 23.90 -2.04 7.09
CA ALA A 72 24.15 -0.78 6.41
C ALA A 72 23.11 0.30 6.75
N SER A 73 23.53 1.56 6.76
CA SER A 73 22.59 2.69 6.72
C SER A 73 22.22 2.97 5.28
N ILE A 74 20.92 3.12 5.02
CA ILE A 74 20.40 3.53 3.72
C ILE A 74 19.67 4.86 3.84
N THR A 75 19.78 5.68 2.80
CA THR A 75 18.96 6.89 2.66
C THR A 75 17.59 6.51 2.13
N VAL A 76 16.55 6.94 2.83
CA VAL A 76 15.14 6.83 2.42
C VAL A 76 14.63 8.25 2.16
N SER A 77 14.05 8.50 0.99
CA SER A 77 13.36 9.75 0.69
C SER A 77 11.96 9.52 0.15
N TRP A 78 11.11 10.54 0.23
CA TRP A 78 9.71 10.42 -0.21
C TRP A 78 9.18 11.65 -0.92
N SER A 79 8.15 11.45 -1.74
CA SER A 79 7.34 12.50 -2.35
C SER A 79 6.17 12.90 -1.43
N GLY A 80 5.55 14.05 -1.70
CA GLY A 80 4.42 14.56 -0.89
C GLY A 80 4.85 15.25 0.40
N GLU A 81 3.87 15.80 1.13
CA GLU A 81 4.07 16.53 2.38
C GLU A 81 3.74 15.65 3.59
N VAL A 82 4.31 15.99 4.74
CA VAL A 82 3.94 15.38 6.01
C VAL A 82 2.75 16.15 6.58
N GLU A 83 1.58 15.53 6.54
CA GLU A 83 0.28 16.11 6.90
C GLU A 83 -0.10 15.85 8.37
N SER A 84 0.60 14.94 9.05
CA SER A 84 0.29 14.57 10.43
C SER A 84 1.55 14.24 11.22
N ALA A 85 1.53 14.60 12.51
CA ALA A 85 2.58 14.25 13.47
C ALA A 85 2.66 12.73 13.75
N ASP A 86 1.72 11.93 13.24
CA ASP A 86 1.69 10.47 13.35
C ASP A 86 2.15 9.73 12.09
N GLN A 87 2.59 10.47 11.07
CA GLN A 87 3.19 9.88 9.88
C GLN A 87 4.64 9.43 10.15
N ARG A 88 4.96 8.21 9.71
CA ARG A 88 6.22 7.52 10.02
C ARG A 88 6.82 6.85 8.80
N ILE A 89 8.15 6.69 8.82
CA ILE A 89 8.86 5.70 8.03
C ILE A 89 9.09 4.47 8.92
N ALA A 90 8.55 3.33 8.52
CA ALA A 90 8.68 2.06 9.21
C ALA A 90 9.46 1.06 8.37
N LEU A 91 10.30 0.26 9.02
CA LEU A 91 10.99 -0.89 8.43
C LEU A 91 10.35 -2.17 8.94
N ALA A 92 10.02 -3.08 8.05
CA ALA A 92 9.44 -4.39 8.41
C ALA A 92 10.03 -5.50 7.53
N ARG A 93 9.82 -6.77 7.92
CA ARG A 93 9.97 -7.87 6.97
C ARG A 93 8.88 -7.74 5.90
N ALA A 94 9.14 -8.19 4.68
CA ALA A 94 8.15 -8.10 3.61
C ALA A 94 6.85 -8.86 3.93
N ASP A 95 6.90 -9.95 4.70
CA ASP A 95 5.74 -10.76 5.09
C ASP A 95 5.08 -10.33 6.42
N GLN A 96 5.58 -9.29 7.06
CA GLN A 96 5.08 -8.81 8.34
C GLN A 96 3.83 -7.95 8.14
N ALA A 97 2.85 -8.07 9.05
CA ALA A 97 1.63 -7.25 9.01
C ALA A 97 1.94 -5.74 8.93
N ASP A 98 1.13 -4.99 8.18
CA ASP A 98 1.36 -3.57 7.84
C ASP A 98 1.65 -2.67 9.06
N PHE A 99 0.94 -2.87 10.17
CA PHE A 99 1.10 -2.13 11.44
C PHE A 99 1.96 -2.85 12.47
N SER A 100 2.99 -3.53 11.99
CA SER A 100 4.04 -4.14 12.79
C SER A 100 5.38 -3.85 12.11
N TRP A 101 6.39 -3.47 12.89
CA TRP A 101 7.69 -3.03 12.35
C TRP A 101 8.85 -3.49 13.22
N ILE A 102 10.03 -3.54 12.61
CA ILE A 102 11.33 -3.74 13.24
C ILE A 102 11.84 -2.40 13.78
N ALA A 103 11.75 -1.35 12.98
CA ALA A 103 12.17 0.00 13.33
C ALA A 103 11.17 1.01 12.78
N VAL A 104 11.05 2.16 13.44
CA VAL A 104 10.14 3.23 13.03
C VAL A 104 10.73 4.58 13.39
N GLN A 105 10.58 5.56 12.49
CA GLN A 105 11.04 6.94 12.66
C GLN A 105 9.96 7.93 12.20
N ALA A 106 9.95 9.14 12.75
CA ALA A 106 9.05 10.20 12.31
C ALA A 106 9.38 10.64 10.88
N ALA A 107 8.36 10.78 10.03
CA ALA A 107 8.51 11.47 8.77
C ALA A 107 8.67 12.97 9.06
N GLY A 108 9.76 13.58 8.58
CA GLY A 108 10.06 14.99 8.78
C GLY A 108 9.89 15.85 7.53
N ALA A 109 9.86 17.17 7.71
CA ALA A 109 9.76 18.13 6.61
C ALA A 109 10.97 18.09 5.64
N GLU A 110 12.09 17.49 6.03
CA GLU A 110 13.26 17.29 5.17
C GLU A 110 13.03 16.25 4.07
N LYS A 111 11.96 15.44 4.17
CA LYS A 111 11.56 14.41 3.21
C LYS A 111 12.61 13.35 2.92
N THR A 112 13.55 13.20 3.84
CA THR A 112 14.62 12.20 3.79
C THR A 112 15.02 11.82 5.21
N LEU A 113 15.49 10.58 5.39
CA LEU A 113 16.16 10.14 6.61
C LEU A 113 17.09 8.97 6.34
N GLU A 114 17.98 8.71 7.30
CA GLU A 114 18.82 7.51 7.33
C GLU A 114 18.13 6.40 8.11
N LEU A 115 18.11 5.21 7.53
CA LEU A 115 17.48 4.02 8.10
C LEU A 115 18.49 2.89 8.18
N GLN A 116 18.68 2.35 9.38
CA GLN A 116 19.60 1.23 9.57
C GLN A 116 18.94 -0.09 9.21
N MET A 117 19.57 -0.81 8.28
CA MET A 117 19.13 -2.13 7.85
C MET A 117 19.54 -3.21 8.84
N PRO A 118 18.78 -4.32 8.93
CA PRO A 118 19.12 -5.41 9.83
C PRO A 118 20.37 -6.16 9.35
N ASN A 119 20.99 -6.91 10.25
CA ASN A 119 22.15 -7.76 9.91
C ASN A 119 21.75 -9.07 9.22
N ASP A 120 20.49 -9.49 9.37
CA ASP A 120 20.00 -10.69 8.73
C ASP A 120 19.71 -10.42 7.26
N ALA A 121 20.17 -11.31 6.39
CA ALA A 121 19.78 -11.29 4.99
C ALA A 121 18.27 -11.56 4.85
N GLY A 122 17.64 -10.94 3.86
CA GLY A 122 16.22 -11.13 3.61
C GLY A 122 15.58 -9.99 2.85
N ARG A 123 14.28 -10.18 2.58
CA ARG A 123 13.45 -9.17 1.93
C ARG A 123 12.77 -8.31 2.99
N TYR A 124 13.06 -7.02 2.95
CA TYR A 124 12.49 -6.03 3.85
C TYR A 124 11.66 -5.01 3.08
N GLU A 125 10.79 -4.34 3.81
CA GLU A 125 9.89 -3.34 3.29
C GLU A 125 10.03 -2.05 4.11
N VAL A 126 10.27 -0.95 3.41
CA VAL A 126 10.19 0.40 3.95
C VAL A 126 8.80 0.93 3.65
N ARG A 127 8.09 1.39 4.68
CA ARG A 127 6.70 1.85 4.61
C ARG A 127 6.62 3.28 5.06
N PHE A 128 5.89 4.11 4.32
CA PHE A 128 5.36 5.37 4.80
C PHE A 128 3.96 5.10 5.33
N ILE A 129 3.75 5.27 6.63
CA ILE A 129 2.48 4.96 7.30
C ILE A 129 1.93 6.18 8.01
N ASP A 130 0.60 6.32 8.02
CA ASP A 130 -0.12 7.15 8.97
C ASP A 130 -0.69 6.24 10.06
N ILE A 131 -0.15 6.36 11.28
CA ILE A 131 -0.59 5.53 12.41
C ILE A 131 -2.02 5.87 12.82
N SER A 132 -2.36 7.16 12.83
CA SER A 132 -3.67 7.63 13.30
C SER A 132 -4.76 7.31 12.28
N GLY A 133 -4.48 7.48 10.99
CA GLY A 133 -5.35 7.04 9.90
C GLY A 133 -5.36 5.52 9.69
N ARG A 134 -4.42 4.79 10.29
CA ARG A 134 -4.19 3.34 10.08
C ARG A 134 -4.05 3.00 8.59
N GLN A 135 -3.27 3.81 7.87
CA GLN A 135 -3.00 3.67 6.44
C GLN A 135 -1.52 3.48 6.12
N VAL A 136 -1.24 2.69 5.09
CA VAL A 136 0.06 2.66 4.41
C VAL A 136 -0.05 3.55 3.17
N LEU A 137 0.65 4.68 3.17
CA LEU A 137 0.58 5.69 2.12
C LEU A 137 1.63 5.46 1.02
N GLY A 138 2.71 4.74 1.36
CA GLY A 138 3.73 4.31 0.42
C GLY A 138 4.47 3.09 0.93
N ARG A 139 4.93 2.21 0.05
CA ARG A 139 5.85 1.12 0.43
C ARG A 139 6.84 0.79 -0.69
N SER A 140 8.07 0.43 -0.31
CA SER A 140 9.13 0.03 -1.23
C SER A 140 9.97 -1.10 -0.64
N ILE A 141 10.49 -1.97 -1.51
CA ILE A 141 11.24 -3.17 -1.13
C ILE A 141 12.75 -2.88 -1.15
N VAL A 142 13.44 -3.40 -0.14
CA VAL A 142 14.90 -3.47 -0.09
C VAL A 142 15.34 -4.89 0.26
N GLU A 143 16.26 -5.44 -0.54
CA GLU A 143 16.85 -6.75 -0.31
C GLU A 143 18.17 -6.60 0.48
N VAL A 144 18.27 -7.24 1.63
CA VAL A 144 19.53 -7.32 2.39
C VAL A 144 20.27 -8.59 1.98
N LYS A 145 21.50 -8.45 1.46
CA LYS A 145 22.34 -9.56 1.02
C LYS A 145 23.84 -9.24 1.05
#